data_AF-A0A7V2PIN8-F1
#
_entry.id   AF-A0A7V2PIN8-F1
#
_cell.length_a   1.000
_cell.length_b   1.000
_cell.length_c   1.000
_cell.angle_alpha   90.00
_cell.angle_beta   90.00
_cell.angle_gamma   90.00
#
_symmetry.space_group_name_H-M   'P 1'
#
loop_
_entity.id
_entity.type
_entity.pdbx_description
1 polymer ?
#
loop_
_entity_poly.entity_id
_entity_poly.type
_entity_poly.pdbx_seq_one_letter_code
_entity_poly.pdbx_strand_id
1 'polypeptide(L)'
;MPTVVAVDLPHGDLWMLPFPPAKRTSHWLADWDQDDIAQTLRDLARLHSAFWDKNEILGDWPWLARPTTNDADALAVDGLIGLDAIISASTYDHALTPDRITWLRALALNPAALLDPLNDGPFTLLHGDAGFQNIAITLDGRQRIWYDWQLVAAGPPALDLVTFLHPWAYPEAEPALPLSDMIDLYLAALSRRGHLLAPEHFQRQVDAALLWRWISQWAPLLGQYRQRLQPAVRSRLYAAFEQLHWPALARWKEERPAPPR
;
A
#
# COMPACT_ATOMS: atom_id res chain seq x y z
N MET A 1 3.42 -11.53 29.17
CA MET A 1 4.79 -11.50 28.63
C MET A 1 4.80 -10.56 27.44
N PRO A 2 5.86 -9.77 27.23
CA PRO A 2 5.99 -8.96 26.02
C PRO A 2 6.02 -9.85 24.78
N THR A 3 5.39 -9.40 23.69
CA THR A 3 5.43 -10.10 22.40
C THR A 3 6.68 -9.67 21.64
N VAL A 4 7.48 -10.63 21.18
CA VAL A 4 8.62 -10.40 20.28
C VAL A 4 8.09 -10.37 18.85
N VAL A 5 8.36 -9.29 18.12
CA VAL A 5 7.78 -9.07 16.78
C VAL A 5 8.83 -9.14 15.66
N ALA A 6 10.11 -8.91 15.96
CA ALA A 6 11.20 -9.04 14.99
C ALA A 6 12.50 -9.55 15.65
N VAL A 7 13.28 -10.33 14.90
CA VAL A 7 14.61 -10.83 15.29
C VAL A 7 15.46 -10.91 14.01
N ASP A 8 16.60 -10.20 13.98
CA ASP A 8 17.60 -10.33 12.90
C ASP A 8 18.87 -11.01 13.46
N LEU A 9 19.32 -12.08 12.80
CA LEU A 9 20.33 -13.02 13.33
C LEU A 9 21.68 -13.14 12.57
N PRO A 10 21.97 -12.50 11.42
CA PRO A 10 23.25 -12.75 10.77
C PRO A 10 24.47 -12.18 11.53
N HIS A 11 24.36 -11.02 12.18
CA HIS A 11 25.55 -10.22 12.57
C HIS A 11 25.58 -9.65 13.99
N GLY A 12 24.73 -10.13 14.92
CA GLY A 12 25.05 -10.04 16.35
C GLY A 12 24.35 -8.96 17.18
N ASP A 13 23.33 -8.27 16.67
CA ASP A 13 22.46 -7.43 17.49
C ASP A 13 21.02 -7.98 17.51
N LEU A 14 20.57 -8.40 18.68
CA LEU A 14 19.18 -8.81 18.89
C LEU A 14 18.34 -7.58 19.27
N TRP A 15 17.59 -7.06 18.30
CA TRP A 15 16.61 -6.00 18.54
C TRP A 15 15.28 -6.62 18.95
N MET A 16 15.03 -6.69 20.27
CA MET A 16 13.70 -7.04 20.78
C MET A 16 12.88 -5.76 20.93
N LEU A 17 11.77 -5.67 20.19
CA LEU A 17 10.72 -4.69 20.45
C LEU A 17 9.65 -5.36 21.32
N PRO A 18 9.68 -5.19 22.67
CA PRO A 18 8.66 -5.74 23.53
C PRO A 18 7.38 -4.93 23.36
N PHE A 19 6.38 -5.48 22.66
CA PHE A 19 5.05 -4.89 22.67
C PHE A 19 4.27 -5.33 23.92
N PRO A 20 3.35 -4.49 24.44
CA PRO A 20 2.37 -4.97 25.40
C PRO A 20 1.60 -6.16 24.80
N PRO A 21 1.03 -7.03 25.65
CA PRO A 21 0.20 -8.13 25.16
C PRO A 21 -0.84 -7.61 24.16
N ALA A 22 -0.88 -8.23 22.99
CA ALA A 22 -1.71 -7.83 21.87
C ALA A 22 -2.59 -9.00 21.38
N LYS A 23 -3.70 -8.69 20.70
CA LYS A 23 -4.43 -9.65 19.86
C LYS A 23 -3.45 -10.26 18.86
N ARG A 24 -3.67 -11.52 18.45
CA ARG A 24 -2.78 -12.17 17.46
C ARG A 24 -2.79 -11.37 16.17
N THR A 25 -1.64 -10.82 15.84
CA THR A 25 -1.32 -10.28 14.52
C THR A 25 -0.15 -11.09 13.99
N SER A 26 -0.35 -11.72 12.85
CA SER A 26 0.73 -12.37 12.10
C SER A 26 0.93 -11.60 10.80
N HIS A 27 2.05 -11.84 10.11
CA HIS A 27 2.29 -11.26 8.80
C HIS A 27 1.20 -11.56 7.74
N TRP A 28 0.27 -12.49 8.01
CA TRP A 28 -0.68 -13.00 7.01
C TRP A 28 -2.14 -13.02 7.46
N LEU A 29 -2.40 -12.94 8.76
CA LEU A 29 -3.72 -13.05 9.36
C LEU A 29 -3.84 -12.04 10.50
N ALA A 30 -4.95 -11.32 10.49
CA ALA A 30 -5.40 -10.46 11.57
C ALA A 30 -6.77 -10.96 12.03
N ASP A 31 -6.87 -11.37 13.30
CA ASP A 31 -8.14 -11.73 13.93
C ASP A 31 -8.84 -10.45 14.42
N TRP A 32 -9.20 -9.60 13.44
CA TRP A 32 -9.80 -8.28 13.70
C TRP A 32 -11.28 -8.31 13.36
N ASP A 33 -12.09 -7.83 14.30
CA ASP A 33 -13.50 -7.61 14.06
C ASP A 33 -13.75 -6.29 13.30
N GLN A 34 -15.02 -5.99 13.03
CA GLN A 34 -15.40 -4.76 12.33
C GLN A 34 -14.98 -3.50 13.10
N ASP A 35 -15.04 -3.54 14.43
CA ASP A 35 -14.68 -2.41 15.27
C ASP A 35 -13.17 -2.16 15.23
N ASP A 36 -12.35 -3.22 15.32
CA ASP A 36 -10.90 -3.15 15.18
C ASP A 36 -10.48 -2.47 13.85
N ILE A 37 -11.06 -2.89 12.73
CA ILE A 37 -10.81 -2.31 11.41
C ILE A 37 -11.25 -0.85 11.38
N ALA A 38 -12.49 -0.56 11.79
CA ALA A 38 -13.05 0.79 11.76
C ALA A 38 -12.27 1.75 12.64
N GLN A 39 -11.82 1.32 13.82
CA GLN A 39 -11.01 2.14 14.71
C GLN A 39 -9.63 2.38 14.06
N THR A 40 -8.98 1.36 13.51
CA THR A 40 -7.66 1.50 12.87
C THR A 40 -7.69 2.49 11.71
N LEU A 41 -8.72 2.45 10.86
CA LEU A 41 -8.91 3.45 9.81
C LEU A 41 -9.12 4.88 10.36
N ARG A 42 -9.78 5.03 11.52
CA ARG A 42 -9.89 6.34 12.20
C ARG A 42 -8.55 6.82 12.76
N ASP A 43 -7.66 5.93 13.17
CA ASP A 43 -6.30 6.28 13.61
C ASP A 43 -5.44 6.68 12.42
N LEU A 44 -5.52 5.95 11.30
CA LEU A 44 -4.83 6.32 10.07
C LEU A 44 -5.30 7.70 9.58
N ALA A 45 -6.60 7.95 9.55
CA ALA A 45 -7.15 9.28 9.24
C ALA A 45 -6.72 10.36 10.25
N ARG A 46 -6.50 9.99 11.52
CA ARG A 46 -5.97 10.92 12.54
C ARG A 46 -4.52 11.30 12.26
N LEU A 47 -3.67 10.32 11.93
CA LEU A 47 -2.29 10.54 11.52
C LEU A 47 -2.26 11.48 10.31
N HIS A 48 -3.00 11.13 9.26
CA HIS A 48 -3.04 11.91 8.04
C HIS A 48 -3.56 13.33 8.26
N SER A 49 -4.62 13.51 9.06
CA SER A 49 -5.16 14.82 9.40
C SER A 49 -4.15 15.70 10.15
N ALA A 50 -3.31 15.11 11.01
CA ALA A 50 -2.32 15.87 11.79
C ALA A 50 -1.24 16.54 10.91
N PHE A 51 -0.98 15.99 9.73
CA PHE A 51 0.02 16.47 8.76
C PHE A 51 -0.58 16.94 7.43
N TRP A 52 -1.90 17.06 7.38
CA TRP A 52 -2.63 17.42 6.16
C TRP A 52 -2.18 18.75 5.59
N ASP A 53 -1.70 18.72 4.35
CA ASP A 53 -1.19 19.87 3.60
C ASP A 53 -0.09 20.67 4.32
N LYS A 54 0.63 20.03 5.26
CA LYS A 54 1.75 20.64 5.99
C LYS A 54 3.06 20.48 5.22
N ASN A 55 3.04 20.84 3.93
CA ASN A 55 4.14 20.63 2.99
C ASN A 55 5.45 21.30 3.43
N GLU A 56 5.36 22.46 4.09
CA GLU A 56 6.52 23.16 4.65
C GLU A 56 7.22 22.30 5.73
N ILE A 57 6.46 21.83 6.73
CA ILE A 57 7.00 21.00 7.82
C ILE A 57 7.54 19.68 7.29
N LEU A 58 6.83 19.03 6.37
CA LEU A 58 7.29 17.79 5.75
C LEU A 58 8.51 18.04 4.83
N GLY A 59 8.62 19.25 4.26
CA GLY A 59 9.75 19.74 3.47
C GLY A 59 11.05 19.84 4.26
N ASP A 60 10.95 20.21 5.53
CA ASP A 60 12.10 20.35 6.44
C ASP A 60 12.71 19.01 6.87
N TRP A 61 12.09 17.88 6.51
CA TRP A 61 12.57 16.53 6.82
C TRP A 61 13.14 15.86 5.57
N PRO A 62 14.41 16.13 5.22
CA PRO A 62 15.02 15.66 3.96
C PRO A 62 15.18 14.14 3.89
N TRP A 63 15.03 13.45 5.02
CA TRP A 63 15.11 11.99 5.12
C TRP A 63 13.77 11.31 4.83
N LEU A 64 12.65 12.05 4.75
CA LEU A 64 11.38 11.48 4.34
C LEU A 64 11.39 11.11 2.86
N ALA A 65 10.99 9.87 2.57
CA ALA A 65 10.74 9.45 1.21
C ALA A 65 9.57 10.25 0.60
N ARG A 66 9.59 10.38 -0.73
CA ARG A 66 8.66 11.15 -1.56
C ARG A 66 8.28 10.32 -2.80
N PRO A 67 7.50 9.24 -2.60
CA PRO A 67 7.30 8.18 -3.59
C PRO A 67 6.56 8.62 -4.86
N THR A 68 5.90 9.79 -4.86
CA THR A 68 5.19 10.33 -6.03
C THR A 68 5.81 11.61 -6.58
N THR A 69 6.92 12.06 -6.00
CA THR A 69 7.67 13.25 -6.45
C THR A 69 9.15 12.93 -6.55
N ASN A 70 9.98 13.32 -5.58
CA ASN A 70 11.45 13.23 -5.70
C ASN A 70 11.98 11.81 -5.95
N ASP A 71 11.29 10.78 -5.45
CA ASP A 71 11.73 9.39 -5.61
C ASP A 71 11.02 8.66 -6.77
N ALA A 72 10.07 9.33 -7.44
CA ALA A 72 9.19 8.66 -8.40
C ALA A 72 9.94 8.09 -9.60
N ASP A 73 10.94 8.80 -10.12
CA ASP A 73 11.75 8.34 -11.27
C ASP A 73 12.54 7.07 -10.92
N ALA A 74 13.16 7.03 -9.74
CA ALA A 74 13.91 5.86 -9.30
C ALA A 74 12.98 4.64 -9.12
N LEU A 75 11.82 4.86 -8.49
CA LEU A 75 10.81 3.81 -8.30
C LEU A 75 10.22 3.31 -9.64
N ALA A 76 10.02 4.20 -10.62
CA ALA A 76 9.59 3.81 -11.96
C ALA A 76 10.65 2.96 -12.67
N VAL A 77 11.93 3.32 -12.56
CA VAL A 77 13.04 2.55 -13.12
C VAL A 77 13.11 1.15 -12.52
N ASP A 78 13.02 1.02 -11.20
CA ASP A 78 12.99 -0.29 -10.54
C ASP A 78 11.80 -1.13 -11.00
N GLY A 79 10.62 -0.51 -11.12
CA GLY A 79 9.42 -1.14 -11.64
C GLY A 79 9.58 -1.64 -13.07
N LEU A 80 10.21 -0.84 -13.94
CA LEU A 80 10.53 -1.20 -15.32
C LEU A 80 11.50 -2.38 -15.39
N ILE A 81 12.55 -2.38 -14.56
CA ILE A 81 13.49 -3.52 -14.47
C ILE A 81 12.73 -4.81 -14.11
N GLY A 82 11.82 -4.74 -13.14
CA GLY A 82 10.99 -5.86 -12.73
C GLY A 82 10.07 -6.37 -13.85
N LEU A 83 9.38 -5.45 -14.54
CA LEU A 83 8.50 -5.76 -15.67
C LEU A 83 9.27 -6.35 -16.86
N ASP A 84 10.42 -5.77 -17.21
CA ASP A 84 11.27 -6.23 -18.31
C ASP A 84 11.86 -7.61 -18.03
N ALA A 85 12.16 -7.93 -16.77
CA ALA A 85 12.57 -9.27 -16.36
C ALA A 85 11.44 -10.30 -16.59
N ILE A 86 10.19 -9.96 -16.25
CA ILE A 86 9.02 -10.84 -16.49
C ILE A 86 8.83 -11.09 -17.99
N ILE A 87 8.90 -10.03 -18.80
CA ILE A 87 8.75 -10.08 -20.26
C ILE A 87 9.88 -10.90 -20.89
N SER A 88 11.14 -10.61 -20.55
CA SER A 88 12.31 -11.28 -21.12
C SER A 88 12.32 -12.77 -20.81
N ALA A 89 11.90 -13.15 -19.59
CA ALA A 89 11.77 -14.54 -19.21
C ALA A 89 10.51 -15.23 -19.79
N SER A 90 9.60 -14.48 -20.44
CA SER A 90 8.28 -14.94 -20.89
C SER A 90 7.51 -15.67 -19.80
N THR A 91 7.67 -15.21 -18.55
CA THR A 91 7.09 -15.86 -17.37
C THR A 91 5.69 -15.33 -17.13
N TYR A 92 4.74 -15.55 -18.04
CA TYR A 92 3.36 -15.12 -17.80
C TYR A 92 2.65 -16.11 -16.87
N ASP A 93 1.73 -15.61 -16.05
CA ASP A 93 0.82 -16.41 -15.23
C ASP A 93 -0.62 -15.95 -15.48
N HIS A 94 -1.62 -16.71 -14.99
CA HIS A 94 -3.04 -16.35 -15.17
C HIS A 94 -3.35 -14.92 -14.72
N ALA A 95 -2.72 -14.46 -13.62
CA ALA A 95 -2.85 -13.10 -13.12
C ALA A 95 -2.05 -12.07 -13.92
N LEU A 96 -0.90 -12.46 -14.48
CA LEU A 96 0.05 -11.58 -15.17
C LEU A 96 0.16 -11.97 -16.64
N THR A 97 -0.90 -11.72 -17.40
CA THR A 97 -0.94 -11.97 -18.84
C THR A 97 -0.07 -10.97 -19.62
N PRO A 98 0.34 -11.29 -20.86
CA PRO A 98 1.12 -10.35 -21.69
C PRO A 98 0.48 -8.97 -21.86
N ASP A 99 -0.85 -8.90 -22.05
CA ASP A 99 -1.59 -7.63 -22.17
C ASP A 99 -1.47 -6.80 -20.87
N ARG A 100 -1.74 -7.43 -19.72
CA ARG A 100 -1.67 -6.77 -18.41
C ARG A 100 -0.28 -6.22 -18.13
N ILE A 101 0.76 -7.01 -18.39
CA ILE A 101 2.16 -6.60 -18.23
C ILE A 101 2.52 -5.47 -19.20
N THR A 102 2.04 -5.50 -20.44
CA THR A 102 2.26 -4.43 -21.42
C THR A 102 1.66 -3.10 -20.94
N TRP A 103 0.46 -3.12 -20.38
CA TRP A 103 -0.18 -1.95 -19.80
C TRP A 103 0.57 -1.39 -18.58
N LEU A 104 0.95 -2.26 -17.65
CA LEU A 104 1.72 -1.86 -16.46
C LEU A 104 3.08 -1.28 -16.85
N ARG A 105 3.72 -1.83 -17.89
CA ARG A 105 4.97 -1.29 -18.45
C ARG A 105 4.79 0.06 -19.11
N ALA A 106 3.72 0.27 -19.87
CA ALA A 106 3.43 1.58 -20.45
C ALA A 106 3.22 2.65 -19.36
N LEU A 107 2.48 2.30 -18.29
CA LEU A 107 2.33 3.19 -17.13
C LEU A 107 3.65 3.45 -16.42
N ALA A 108 4.55 2.46 -16.33
CA ALA A 108 5.87 2.65 -15.74
C ALA A 108 6.81 3.50 -16.61
N LEU A 109 6.70 3.42 -17.94
CA LEU A 109 7.44 4.27 -18.89
C LEU A 109 6.96 5.73 -18.85
N ASN A 110 5.68 5.94 -18.62
CA ASN A 110 5.06 7.25 -18.56
C ASN A 110 4.21 7.39 -17.27
N PRO A 111 4.88 7.51 -16.10
CA PRO A 111 4.21 7.45 -14.81
C PRO A 111 3.38 8.70 -14.51
N ALA A 112 3.58 9.81 -15.24
CA ALA A 112 2.81 11.04 -15.10
C ALA A 112 1.29 10.78 -15.12
N ALA A 113 0.84 9.84 -15.95
CA ALA A 113 -0.54 9.40 -16.00
C ALA A 113 -1.12 9.04 -14.62
N LEU A 114 -0.34 8.34 -13.78
CA LEU A 114 -0.68 7.92 -12.41
C LEU A 114 -0.30 8.98 -11.36
N LEU A 115 0.85 9.62 -11.53
CA LEU A 115 1.39 10.58 -10.57
C LEU A 115 0.59 11.88 -10.53
N ASP A 116 0.08 12.35 -11.65
CA ASP A 116 -0.73 13.58 -11.73
C ASP A 116 -1.96 13.52 -10.80
N PRO A 117 -2.87 12.53 -10.89
CA PRO A 117 -4.01 12.45 -9.98
C PRO A 117 -3.59 12.20 -8.54
N LEU A 118 -2.52 11.42 -8.30
CA LEU A 118 -1.99 11.22 -6.96
C LEU A 118 -1.53 12.54 -6.33
N ASN A 119 -0.85 13.38 -7.11
CA ASN A 119 -0.33 14.68 -6.66
C ASN A 119 -1.36 15.81 -6.74
N ASP A 120 -2.51 15.58 -7.38
CA ASP A 120 -3.66 16.49 -7.40
C ASP A 120 -4.44 16.40 -6.08
N GLY A 121 -3.79 16.79 -4.99
CA GLY A 121 -4.38 16.74 -3.66
C GLY A 121 -3.38 17.00 -2.55
N PRO A 122 -3.88 17.04 -1.30
CA PRO A 122 -3.04 17.33 -0.15
C PRO A 122 -2.10 16.17 0.15
N PHE A 123 -0.87 16.51 0.50
CA PHE A 123 0.09 15.56 1.04
C PHE A 123 -0.09 15.44 2.55
N THR A 124 0.40 14.34 3.10
CA THR A 124 0.45 14.10 4.53
C THR A 124 1.65 13.21 4.88
N LEU A 125 1.87 12.98 6.17
CA LEU A 125 2.82 12.00 6.67
C LEU A 125 2.22 10.60 6.51
N LEU A 126 2.91 9.75 5.76
CA LEU A 126 2.57 8.36 5.50
C LEU A 126 3.40 7.46 6.40
N HIS A 127 2.81 6.37 6.90
CA HIS A 127 3.53 5.26 7.49
C HIS A 127 4.40 4.54 6.45
N GLY A 128 3.91 4.42 5.22
CA GLY A 128 4.60 3.77 4.09
C GLY A 128 4.47 2.25 4.04
N ASP A 129 4.15 1.61 5.17
CA ASP A 129 3.76 0.19 5.27
C ASP A 129 2.57 -0.04 6.21
N ALA A 130 1.48 0.68 5.97
CA ALA A 130 0.28 0.72 6.82
C ALA A 130 -0.57 -0.58 6.86
N GLY A 131 -0.01 -1.75 6.54
CA GLY A 131 -0.74 -3.02 6.59
C GLY A 131 -0.99 -3.52 8.03
N PHE A 132 -1.98 -4.40 8.22
CA PHE A 132 -2.31 -4.93 9.55
C PHE A 132 -1.14 -5.67 10.22
N GLN A 133 -0.16 -6.13 9.45
CA GLN A 133 1.05 -6.76 9.96
C GLN A 133 1.94 -5.82 10.78
N ASN A 134 1.76 -4.50 10.67
CA ASN A 134 2.54 -3.47 11.35
C ASN A 134 1.74 -2.74 12.44
N ILE A 135 0.64 -3.36 12.88
CA ILE A 135 -0.29 -2.78 13.85
C ILE A 135 -0.55 -3.81 14.95
N ALA A 136 -0.28 -3.44 16.19
CA ALA A 136 -0.61 -4.25 17.36
C ALA A 136 -1.83 -3.65 18.07
N ILE A 137 -2.88 -4.44 18.24
CA ILE A 137 -4.05 -4.08 19.07
C ILE A 137 -3.83 -4.67 20.45
N THR A 138 -3.84 -3.86 21.51
CA THR A 138 -3.68 -4.36 22.89
C THR A 138 -4.74 -5.39 23.25
N LEU A 139 -4.46 -6.32 24.18
CA LEU A 139 -5.40 -7.37 24.58
C LEU A 139 -6.76 -6.82 25.06
N ASP A 140 -6.78 -5.62 25.65
CA ASP A 140 -8.01 -4.95 26.08
C ASP A 140 -8.76 -4.25 24.93
N GLY A 141 -8.23 -4.29 23.70
CA GLY A 141 -8.78 -3.66 22.51
C GLY A 141 -8.68 -2.13 22.49
N ARG A 142 -8.13 -1.49 23.53
CA ARG A 142 -8.24 -0.04 23.71
C ARG A 142 -7.20 0.75 22.92
N GLN A 143 -6.03 0.17 22.66
CA GLN A 143 -4.92 0.86 22.02
C GLN A 143 -4.44 0.12 20.78
N ARG A 144 -4.07 0.91 19.76
CA ARG A 144 -3.44 0.45 18.53
C ARG A 144 -2.05 1.07 18.46
N ILE A 145 -1.04 0.23 18.31
CA ILE A 145 0.36 0.63 18.21
C ILE A 145 0.81 0.37 16.78
N TRP A 146 1.14 1.44 16.09
CA TRP A 146 1.72 1.42 14.75
C TRP A 146 3.24 1.37 14.87
N TYR A 147 3.86 0.39 14.24
CA TYR A 147 5.30 0.16 14.34
C TYR A 147 5.90 -0.13 12.97
N ASP A 148 7.24 -0.21 12.93
CA ASP A 148 7.97 -0.36 11.67
C ASP A 148 7.80 0.83 10.70
N TRP A 149 8.21 2.01 11.18
CA TRP A 149 8.16 3.27 10.44
C TRP A 149 9.32 3.44 9.45
N GLN A 150 10.00 2.36 9.05
CA GLN A 150 11.19 2.44 8.20
C GLN A 150 10.89 2.98 6.78
N LEU A 151 9.64 2.87 6.33
CA LEU A 151 9.17 3.35 5.02
C LEU A 151 8.39 4.68 5.10
N VAL A 152 8.47 5.38 6.24
CA VAL A 152 7.78 6.65 6.44
C VAL A 152 8.09 7.66 5.32
N ALA A 153 7.05 8.33 4.85
CA ALA A 153 7.11 9.17 3.66
C ALA A 153 6.23 10.42 3.78
N ALA A 154 6.44 11.39 2.89
CA ALA A 154 5.48 12.45 2.62
C ALA A 154 4.82 12.19 1.25
N GLY A 155 3.49 12.18 1.21
CA GLY A 155 2.78 11.92 -0.04
C GLY A 155 1.26 11.88 0.09
N PRO A 156 0.58 11.46 -0.97
CA PRO A 156 -0.87 11.38 -1.01
C PRO A 156 -1.39 10.32 -0.03
N PRO A 157 -2.43 10.62 0.76
CA PRO A 157 -2.98 9.69 1.76
C PRO A 157 -3.49 8.37 1.18
N ALA A 158 -3.83 8.35 -0.12
CA ALA A 158 -4.27 7.16 -0.82
C ALA A 158 -3.22 6.03 -0.78
N LEU A 159 -1.92 6.35 -0.73
CA LEU A 159 -0.85 5.34 -0.69
C LEU A 159 -0.89 4.46 0.57
N ASP A 160 -1.10 5.07 1.74
CA ASP A 160 -1.24 4.34 2.99
C ASP A 160 -2.57 3.58 3.04
N LEU A 161 -3.66 4.18 2.53
CA LEU A 161 -4.94 3.49 2.47
C LEU A 161 -4.87 2.22 1.62
N VAL A 162 -4.31 2.27 0.42
CA VAL A 162 -4.19 1.06 -0.43
C VAL A 162 -3.22 0.04 0.17
N THR A 163 -2.21 0.50 0.92
CA THR A 163 -1.31 -0.39 1.66
C THR A 163 -2.03 -1.09 2.80
N PHE A 164 -2.93 -0.40 3.51
CA PHE A 164 -3.81 -0.98 4.50
C PHE A 164 -4.79 -2.00 3.89
N LEU A 165 -5.39 -1.71 2.73
CA LEU A 165 -6.35 -2.59 2.06
C LEU A 165 -5.72 -3.86 1.49
N HIS A 166 -4.47 -3.78 1.03
CA HIS A 166 -3.81 -4.85 0.30
C HIS A 166 -3.82 -6.23 1.00
N PRO A 167 -3.40 -6.36 2.26
CA PRO A 167 -3.35 -7.68 2.90
C PRO A 167 -4.75 -8.25 3.19
N TRP A 168 -5.82 -7.44 3.18
CA TRP A 168 -7.20 -7.93 3.27
C TRP A 168 -7.71 -8.57 1.98
N ALA A 169 -7.00 -8.41 0.86
CA ALA A 169 -7.31 -9.10 -0.40
C ALA A 169 -6.64 -10.49 -0.51
N TYR A 170 -5.92 -10.93 0.53
CA TYR A 170 -5.40 -12.29 0.58
C TYR A 170 -6.54 -13.30 0.82
N PRO A 171 -6.49 -14.50 0.20
CA PRO A 171 -7.56 -15.48 0.33
C PRO A 171 -7.90 -15.86 1.77
N GLU A 172 -6.91 -15.86 2.67
CA GLU A 172 -7.09 -16.22 4.08
C GLU A 172 -7.51 -15.06 5.00
N ALA A 173 -7.52 -13.81 4.51
CA ALA A 173 -7.70 -12.64 5.38
C ALA A 173 -9.15 -12.46 5.87
N GLU A 174 -10.12 -13.07 5.18
CA GLU A 174 -11.56 -13.08 5.52
C GLU A 174 -12.04 -11.78 6.21
N PRO A 175 -11.91 -10.61 5.55
CA PRO A 175 -12.11 -9.33 6.22
C PRO A 175 -13.55 -9.20 6.74
N ALA A 176 -13.69 -8.74 7.98
CA ALA A 176 -15.00 -8.52 8.60
C ALA A 176 -15.82 -7.40 7.93
N LEU A 177 -15.19 -6.61 7.05
CA LEU A 177 -15.80 -5.55 6.26
C LEU A 177 -15.40 -5.65 4.78
N PRO A 178 -16.29 -5.30 3.83
CA PRO A 178 -15.91 -5.07 2.44
C PRO A 178 -14.85 -3.98 2.31
N LEU A 179 -13.96 -4.09 1.32
CA LEU A 179 -12.90 -3.10 1.10
C LEU A 179 -13.45 -1.71 0.72
N SER A 180 -14.60 -1.65 0.04
CA SER A 180 -15.34 -0.40 -0.21
C SER A 180 -15.70 0.31 1.09
N ASP A 181 -16.23 -0.44 2.06
CA ASP A 181 -16.69 0.10 3.33
C ASP A 181 -15.50 0.61 4.16
N MET A 182 -14.33 0.00 4.01
CA MET A 182 -13.08 0.50 4.61
C MET A 182 -12.67 1.87 4.03
N ILE A 183 -12.81 2.06 2.72
CA ILE A 183 -12.55 3.35 2.06
C ILE A 183 -13.54 4.42 2.58
N ASP A 184 -14.83 4.08 2.64
CA ASP A 184 -15.87 4.99 3.14
C ASP A 184 -15.65 5.37 4.61
N LEU A 185 -15.25 4.41 5.46
CA LEU A 185 -14.92 4.67 6.86
C LEU A 185 -13.74 5.63 7.01
N TYR A 186 -12.71 5.45 6.18
CA TYR A 186 -11.55 6.34 6.15
C TYR A 186 -11.92 7.77 5.71
N LEU A 187 -12.67 7.90 4.62
CA LEU A 187 -13.16 9.20 4.12
C LEU A 187 -14.07 9.89 5.14
N ALA A 188 -14.99 9.16 5.76
CA ALA A 188 -15.86 9.69 6.81
C ALA A 188 -15.06 10.13 8.05
N ALA A 189 -13.93 9.47 8.36
CA ALA A 189 -13.05 9.85 9.47
C ALA A 189 -12.22 11.11 9.16
N LEU A 190 -11.77 11.30 7.93
CA LEU A 190 -11.14 12.53 7.44
C LEU A 190 -12.13 13.71 7.42
N SER A 191 -13.34 13.48 6.90
CA SER A 191 -14.40 14.49 6.82
C SER A 191 -14.76 15.05 8.20
N ARG A 192 -14.90 14.17 9.21
CA ARG A 192 -15.12 14.56 10.62
C ARG A 192 -14.00 15.41 11.22
N ARG A 193 -12.81 15.42 10.60
CA ARG A 193 -11.66 16.24 10.99
C ARG A 193 -11.50 17.51 10.15
N GLY A 194 -12.47 17.80 9.28
CA GLY A 194 -12.48 18.99 8.43
C GLY A 194 -11.84 18.81 7.06
N HIS A 195 -11.48 17.58 6.67
CA HIS A 195 -10.88 17.28 5.38
C HIS A 195 -11.89 16.60 4.47
N LEU A 196 -12.55 17.41 3.62
CA LEU A 196 -13.50 16.92 2.62
C LEU A 196 -12.77 16.59 1.33
N LEU A 197 -12.91 15.35 0.87
CA LEU A 197 -12.44 14.89 -0.42
C LEU A 197 -13.65 14.51 -1.27
N ALA A 198 -13.67 14.94 -2.54
CA ALA A 198 -14.70 14.50 -3.48
C ALA A 198 -14.54 12.99 -3.73
N PRO A 199 -15.59 12.16 -3.53
CA PRO A 199 -15.47 10.71 -3.63
C PRO A 199 -14.92 10.23 -4.98
N GLU A 200 -15.41 10.80 -6.09
CA GLU A 200 -14.94 10.44 -7.44
C GLU A 200 -13.46 10.76 -7.65
N HIS A 201 -13.03 11.92 -7.16
CA HIS A 201 -11.63 12.33 -7.22
C HIS A 201 -10.74 11.40 -6.41
N PHE A 202 -11.15 11.09 -5.18
CA PHE A 202 -10.40 10.20 -4.32
C PHE A 202 -10.37 8.76 -4.86
N GLN A 203 -11.45 8.30 -5.51
CA GLN A 203 -11.45 6.99 -6.15
C GLN A 203 -10.40 6.92 -7.27
N ARG A 204 -10.22 7.98 -8.06
CA ARG A 204 -9.12 8.06 -9.03
C ARG A 204 -7.75 8.01 -8.36
N GLN A 205 -7.58 8.66 -7.21
CA GLN A 205 -6.34 8.57 -6.43
C GLN A 205 -6.09 7.16 -5.89
N VAL A 206 -7.14 6.46 -5.43
CA VAL A 206 -7.06 5.06 -4.97
C VAL A 206 -6.66 4.15 -6.12
N ASP A 207 -7.26 4.29 -7.30
CA ASP A 207 -6.92 3.50 -8.47
C ASP A 207 -5.47 3.75 -8.92
N ALA A 208 -5.06 5.03 -8.99
CA ALA A 208 -3.68 5.40 -9.28
C ALA A 208 -2.70 4.87 -8.24
N ALA A 209 -3.03 4.92 -6.94
CA ALA A 209 -2.21 4.40 -5.85
C ALA A 209 -2.04 2.89 -5.93
N LEU A 210 -3.11 2.14 -6.23
CA LEU A 210 -3.05 0.70 -6.43
C LEU A 210 -2.09 0.34 -7.58
N LEU A 211 -2.17 1.02 -8.71
CA LEU A 211 -1.32 0.76 -9.87
C LEU A 211 0.13 1.20 -9.61
N TRP A 212 0.32 2.39 -9.04
CA TRP A 212 1.64 2.92 -8.73
C TRP A 212 2.38 2.06 -7.71
N ARG A 213 1.70 1.62 -6.65
CA ARG A 213 2.27 0.69 -5.65
C ARG A 213 2.65 -0.63 -6.29
N TRP A 214 1.80 -1.17 -7.19
CA TRP A 214 2.14 -2.39 -7.92
C TRP A 214 3.42 -2.23 -8.74
N ILE A 215 3.53 -1.14 -9.50
CA ILE A 215 4.71 -0.86 -10.33
C ILE A 215 5.95 -0.65 -9.46
N SER A 216 5.88 0.18 -8.43
CA SER A 216 7.05 0.60 -7.63
C SER A 216 7.52 -0.43 -6.61
N GLN A 217 6.64 -1.32 -6.12
CA GLN A 217 6.99 -2.28 -5.06
C GLN A 217 6.91 -3.73 -5.52
N TRP A 218 5.87 -4.08 -6.28
CA TRP A 218 5.57 -5.49 -6.61
C TRP A 218 6.26 -5.97 -7.88
N ALA A 219 6.32 -5.13 -8.92
CA ALA A 219 7.02 -5.48 -10.14
C ALA A 219 8.50 -5.80 -9.91
N PRO A 220 9.29 -5.01 -9.14
CA PRO A 220 10.69 -5.35 -8.84
C PRO A 220 10.80 -6.68 -8.10
N LEU A 221 9.95 -6.89 -7.08
CA LEU A 221 9.92 -8.11 -6.29
C LEU A 221 9.65 -9.35 -7.16
N LEU A 222 8.64 -9.28 -8.02
CA LEU A 222 8.25 -10.39 -8.89
C LEU A 222 9.26 -10.60 -10.03
N GLY A 223 9.79 -9.55 -10.62
CA GLY A 223 10.79 -9.67 -11.68
C GLY A 223 12.09 -10.30 -11.19
N GLN A 224 12.57 -9.91 -10.01
CA GLN A 224 13.86 -10.35 -9.49
C GLN A 224 13.78 -11.66 -8.68
N TYR A 225 12.72 -11.84 -7.89
CA TYR A 225 12.69 -12.89 -6.86
C TYR A 225 11.59 -13.93 -7.06
N ARG A 226 10.76 -13.86 -8.10
CA ARG A 226 9.61 -14.78 -8.25
C ARG A 226 9.93 -16.27 -8.18
N GLN A 227 11.09 -16.69 -8.70
CA GLN A 227 11.50 -18.10 -8.63
C GLN A 227 11.92 -18.52 -7.21
N ARG A 228 12.29 -17.55 -6.37
CA ARG A 228 12.65 -17.75 -4.96
C ARG A 228 11.46 -17.57 -4.02
N LEU A 229 10.39 -16.92 -4.47
CA LEU A 229 9.15 -16.81 -3.70
C LEU A 229 8.52 -18.18 -3.51
N GLN A 230 8.18 -18.49 -2.27
CA GLN A 230 7.39 -19.67 -1.94
C GLN A 230 6.07 -19.66 -2.73
N PRO A 231 5.59 -20.81 -3.25
CA PRO A 231 4.36 -20.87 -4.05
C PRO A 231 3.15 -20.22 -3.37
N ALA A 232 3.02 -20.40 -2.05
CA ALA A 232 1.95 -19.79 -1.25
C ALA A 232 2.02 -18.25 -1.26
N VAL A 233 3.21 -17.66 -1.13
CA VAL A 233 3.41 -16.21 -1.20
C VAL A 233 2.98 -15.73 -2.58
N ARG A 234 3.49 -16.34 -3.66
CA ARG A 234 3.13 -15.97 -5.03
C ARG A 234 1.61 -16.04 -5.28
N SER A 235 0.95 -17.08 -4.77
CA SER A 235 -0.51 -17.23 -4.88
C SER A 235 -1.27 -16.07 -4.21
N ARG A 236 -0.82 -15.59 -3.04
CA ARG A 236 -1.43 -14.43 -2.36
C ARG A 236 -1.29 -13.16 -3.19
N LEU A 237 -0.12 -12.95 -3.79
CA LEU A 237 0.14 -11.75 -4.60
C LEU A 237 -0.76 -11.72 -5.83
N TYR A 238 -0.99 -12.88 -6.43
CA TYR A 238 -1.89 -13.00 -7.58
C TYR A 238 -3.35 -12.80 -7.18
N ALA A 239 -3.76 -13.32 -6.02
CA ALA A 239 -5.10 -13.06 -5.49
C ALA A 239 -5.32 -11.57 -5.22
N ALA A 240 -4.37 -10.89 -4.57
CA ALA A 240 -4.44 -9.44 -4.35
C ALA A 240 -4.43 -8.67 -5.68
N PHE A 241 -3.64 -9.10 -6.67
CA PHE A 241 -3.66 -8.52 -8.00
C PHE A 241 -5.04 -8.60 -8.65
N GLU A 242 -5.66 -9.78 -8.67
CA GLU A 242 -6.98 -9.97 -9.29
C GLU A 242 -8.10 -9.22 -8.56
N GLN A 243 -8.03 -9.12 -7.23
CA GLN A 243 -9.08 -8.49 -6.43
C GLN A 243 -8.96 -6.96 -6.35
N LEU A 244 -7.75 -6.41 -6.39
CA LEU A 244 -7.52 -4.97 -6.19
C LEU A 244 -6.96 -4.30 -7.45
N HIS A 245 -5.80 -4.75 -7.91
CA HIS A 245 -5.02 -4.05 -8.92
C HIS A 245 -5.63 -4.18 -10.32
N TRP A 246 -6.17 -5.34 -10.68
CA TRP A 246 -6.79 -5.55 -11.97
C TRP A 246 -8.08 -4.74 -12.17
N PRO A 247 -9.04 -4.71 -11.21
CA PRO A 247 -10.19 -3.81 -11.32
C PRO A 247 -9.81 -2.34 -11.44
N ALA A 248 -8.77 -1.90 -10.74
CA ALA A 248 -8.23 -0.54 -10.89
C ALA A 248 -7.67 -0.31 -12.30
N LEU A 249 -6.89 -1.26 -12.84
CA LEU A 249 -6.38 -1.18 -14.21
C LEU A 249 -7.50 -1.18 -15.25
N ALA A 250 -8.56 -1.97 -15.04
CA ALA A 250 -9.70 -2.03 -15.94
C ALA A 250 -10.43 -0.68 -16.01
N ARG A 251 -10.77 -0.07 -14.87
CA ARG A 251 -11.35 1.28 -14.81
C ARG A 251 -10.44 2.33 -15.44
N TRP A 252 -9.13 2.22 -15.18
CA TRP A 252 -8.14 3.12 -15.77
C TRP A 252 -8.11 3.04 -17.31
N LYS A 253 -8.24 1.82 -17.87
CA LYS A 253 -8.33 1.58 -19.33
C LYS A 253 -9.64 2.12 -19.93
N GLU A 254 -10.74 2.12 -19.20
CA GLU A 254 -12.01 2.67 -19.66
C GLU A 254 -11.93 4.19 -19.85
N GLU A 255 -11.25 4.91 -18.94
CA GLU A 255 -11.00 6.35 -19.07
C GLU A 255 -9.95 6.67 -20.14
N ARG A 256 -9.02 5.75 -20.42
CA ARG A 256 -7.89 5.90 -21.37
C ARG A 256 -7.71 4.61 -22.17
N PRO A 257 -8.35 4.45 -23.34
CA PRO A 257 -8.41 3.17 -24.05
C PRO A 257 -7.08 2.75 -24.72
N ALA A 258 -6.08 3.63 -24.76
CA ALA A 258 -4.75 3.33 -25.28
C ALA A 258 -3.70 3.49 -24.18
N PRO A 259 -2.68 2.61 -24.14
CA PRO A 259 -1.58 2.75 -23.20
C PRO A 259 -0.88 4.09 -23.43
N PRO A 260 -0.44 4.78 -22.36
CA PRO A 260 0.32 6.00 -22.52
C PRO A 260 1.55 5.70 -23.38
N ARG A 261 1.76 6.55 -24.39
CA ARG A 261 2.91 6.46 -25.31
C ARG A 261 4.15 7.05 -24.65
#